data_AF-A0A2N1PE41-F1
#
_entry.id   AF-A0A2N1PE41-F1
#
_cell.length_a   1.000
_cell.length_b   1.000
_cell.length_c   1.000
_cell.angle_alpha   90.00
_cell.angle_beta   90.00
_cell.angle_gamma   90.00
#
_symmetry.space_group_name_H-M   'P 1'
#
loop_
_entity.id
_entity.type
_entity.pdbx_description
1 polymer ?
#
loop_
_entity_poly.entity_id
_entity_poly.type
_entity_poly.pdbx_seq_one_letter_code
_entity_poly.pdbx_strand_id
1 'polypeptide(L)'
;MLKKIFKKLLYVYWIILLLLVSFELSPKAISYPKDNPWINTSERPWIIPHGGAKALYPENTILAFQATSHYDVFEVDLTLTKDDVLISHHDLDIRHDLLLDTISDDLLVRNLTYLEIIDRIKLEDYPYARSFTNPDGLTP
;
A
#
# COMPACT_ATOMS: atom_id res chain seq x y z
N MET A 1 34.55 -41.68 22.80
CA MET A 1 34.72 -40.22 22.58
C MET A 1 33.50 -39.60 21.88
N LEU A 2 33.06 -40.17 20.75
CA LEU A 2 31.92 -39.70 19.95
C LEU A 2 30.60 -39.53 20.72
N LYS A 3 30.22 -40.50 21.58
CA LYS A 3 29.02 -40.41 22.43
C LYS A 3 29.03 -39.21 23.39
N LYS A 4 30.21 -38.82 23.91
CA LYS A 4 30.37 -37.65 24.78
C LYS A 4 30.21 -36.34 24.00
N ILE A 5 30.71 -36.30 22.76
CA ILE A 5 30.59 -35.14 21.86
C ILE A 5 29.13 -34.96 21.43
N PHE A 6 28.46 -36.04 21.01
CA PHE A 6 27.04 -36.01 20.63
C PHE A 6 26.15 -35.52 21.78
N LYS A 7 26.39 -36.00 23.01
CA LYS A 7 25.66 -35.57 24.20
C LYS A 7 25.84 -34.07 24.48
N LYS A 8 27.05 -33.52 24.27
CA LYS A 8 27.31 -32.08 24.38
C LYS A 8 26.54 -31.27 23.31
N LEU A 9 26.54 -31.73 22.06
CA LEU A 9 25.78 -31.08 20.98
C LEU A 9 24.28 -31.07 21.27
N LEU A 10 23.75 -32.18 21.79
CA LEU A 10 22.34 -32.26 22.18
C LEU A 10 22.00 -31.27 23.31
N TYR A 11 22.89 -31.10 24.30
CA TYR A 11 22.70 -30.08 25.34
C TYR A 11 22.70 -28.66 24.77
N VAL A 12 23.61 -28.35 23.86
CA VAL A 12 23.66 -27.04 23.20
C VAL A 12 22.37 -26.78 22.43
N TYR A 13 21.88 -27.76 21.67
CA TYR A 13 20.60 -27.66 20.95
C TYR A 13 19.43 -27.37 21.91
N TRP A 14 19.31 -28.11 23.01
CA TRP A 14 18.25 -27.89 23.99
C TRP A 14 18.35 -26.52 24.68
N ILE A 15 19.56 -26.03 24.95
CA ILE A 15 19.77 -24.69 25.49
C ILE A 15 19.31 -23.63 24.50
N ILE A 16 19.67 -23.75 23.22
CA ILE A 16 19.22 -22.82 22.17
C ILE A 16 17.70 -22.85 22.04
N LEU A 17 17.09 -24.04 22.02
CA LEU A 17 15.64 -24.18 21.93
C LEU A 17 14.93 -23.54 23.13
N LEU A 18 15.42 -23.78 24.35
CA LEU A 18 14.90 -23.18 25.58
C LEU A 18 15.01 -21.65 25.56
N LEU A 19 16.12 -21.11 25.05
CA LEU A 19 16.30 -19.66 24.89
C LEU A 19 15.29 -19.08 23.91
N LEU A 20 15.10 -19.70 22.74
CA LEU A 20 14.11 -19.26 21.75
C LEU A 20 12.68 -19.27 22.31
N VAL A 21 12.29 -20.35 22.99
CA VAL A 21 10.97 -20.43 23.65
C VAL A 21 10.84 -19.37 24.75
N SER A 22 11.90 -19.11 25.50
CA SER A 22 11.89 -18.08 26.55
C SER A 22 11.75 -16.67 25.96
N PHE A 23 12.33 -16.40 24.79
CA PHE A 23 12.13 -15.13 24.08
C PHE A 23 10.69 -14.98 23.57
N GLU A 24 10.08 -16.05 23.06
CA GLU A 24 8.70 -16.03 22.58
C GLU A 24 7.69 -15.83 23.73
N LEU A 25 7.95 -16.44 24.89
CA LEU A 25 7.11 -16.28 26.08
C LEU A 25 7.37 -14.97 26.86
N SER A 26 8.43 -14.22 26.50
CA SER A 26 8.75 -12.96 27.16
C SER A 26 7.68 -11.92 26.81
N PRO A 27 6.94 -11.37 27.79
CA PRO A 27 5.93 -10.34 27.54
C PRO A 27 6.55 -8.98 27.20
N LYS A 28 7.89 -8.89 27.11
CA LYS A 28 8.62 -7.66 26.80
C LYS A 28 8.99 -7.64 25.32
N ALA A 29 8.18 -6.96 24.52
CA ALA A 29 8.58 -6.51 23.20
C ALA A 29 9.58 -5.35 23.30
N ILE A 30 10.40 -5.18 22.27
CA ILE A 30 11.23 -3.99 22.10
C ILE A 30 10.30 -2.78 22.01
N SER A 31 10.44 -1.83 22.95
CA SER A 31 9.67 -0.58 22.93
C SER A 31 10.39 0.43 22.04
N TYR A 32 9.66 1.03 21.11
CA TYR A 32 10.14 2.15 20.30
C TYR A 32 9.83 3.49 21.01
N PRO A 33 10.55 4.59 20.67
CA PRO A 33 10.18 5.92 21.13
C PRO A 33 8.69 6.19 20.85
N LYS A 34 7.97 6.70 21.85
CA LYS A 34 6.53 6.97 21.76
C LYS A 34 6.20 8.30 21.08
N ASP A 35 7.22 9.04 20.65
CA ASP A 35 7.04 10.26 19.87
C ASP A 35 6.56 9.87 18.47
N ASN A 36 5.24 9.87 18.30
CA ASN A 36 4.60 9.65 17.03
C ASN A 36 3.94 10.96 16.59
N PRO A 37 4.46 11.66 15.57
CA PRO A 37 3.85 12.88 15.06
C PRO A 37 2.44 12.64 14.49
N TRP A 38 2.06 11.37 14.27
CA TRP A 38 0.73 10.97 13.84
C TRP A 38 -0.29 10.78 14.97
N ILE A 39 0.10 10.99 16.22
CA ILE A 39 -0.87 11.09 17.32
C ILE A 39 -1.49 12.48 17.29
N ASN A 40 -2.74 12.55 16.85
CA ASN A 40 -3.52 13.77 16.92
C ASN A 40 -3.83 14.12 18.39
N THR A 41 -3.40 15.30 18.83
CA THR A 41 -3.65 15.83 20.18
C THR A 41 -4.76 16.89 20.22
N SER A 42 -5.36 17.20 19.07
CA SER A 42 -6.48 18.16 18.97
C SER A 42 -7.81 17.54 19.42
N GLU A 43 -8.82 18.39 19.64
CA GLU A 43 -10.15 17.97 20.10
C GLU A 43 -10.99 17.27 19.02
N ARG A 44 -10.60 17.33 17.74
CA ARG A 44 -11.31 16.68 16.62
C ARG A 44 -10.43 15.61 15.98
N PRO A 45 -11.00 14.54 15.39
CA PRO A 45 -10.21 13.59 14.61
C PRO A 45 -9.63 14.25 13.36
N TRP A 46 -8.62 13.60 12.79
CA TRP A 46 -8.14 13.93 11.46
C TRP A 46 -9.13 13.49 10.40
N ILE A 47 -9.21 14.27 9.34
CA ILE A 47 -9.94 13.94 8.13
C ILE A 47 -8.91 13.57 7.07
N ILE A 48 -8.95 12.30 6.67
CA ILE A 48 -8.03 11.71 5.72
C ILE A 48 -8.86 11.17 4.54
N PRO A 49 -8.96 11.91 3.42
CA PRO A 49 -9.78 11.50 2.28
C PRO A 49 -9.13 10.34 1.52
N HIS A 50 -9.71 9.15 1.64
CA HIS A 50 -9.30 7.92 0.94
C HIS A 50 -9.28 8.12 -0.58
N GLY A 51 -8.10 7.99 -1.19
CA GLY A 51 -7.82 8.20 -2.61
C GLY A 51 -8.14 9.61 -3.10
N GLY A 52 -8.18 10.61 -2.21
CA GLY A 52 -8.68 11.95 -2.53
C GLY A 52 -10.22 12.05 -2.59
N ALA A 53 -10.91 11.29 -1.72
CA ALA A 53 -12.37 11.16 -1.68
C ALA A 53 -12.94 10.43 -2.91
N LYS A 54 -12.55 9.17 -3.10
CA LYS A 54 -12.89 8.31 -4.25
C LYS A 54 -14.37 8.12 -4.59
N ALA A 55 -15.28 8.50 -3.69
CA ALA A 55 -16.71 8.52 -3.98
C ALA A 55 -17.12 9.79 -4.77
N LEU A 56 -16.38 10.89 -4.65
CA LEU A 56 -16.70 12.18 -5.25
C LEU A 56 -15.85 12.50 -6.48
N TYR A 57 -14.64 11.92 -6.56
CA TYR A 57 -13.68 12.15 -7.64
C TYR A 57 -13.02 10.82 -8.05
N PRO A 58 -12.53 10.69 -9.30
CA PRO A 58 -11.69 9.56 -9.70
C PRO A 58 -10.48 9.44 -8.77
N GLU A 59 -10.31 8.30 -8.13
CA GLU A 59 -9.32 8.13 -7.06
C GLU A 59 -7.88 8.31 -7.53
N ASN A 60 -6.98 8.67 -6.59
CA ASN A 60 -5.54 8.79 -6.85
C ASN A 60 -5.17 9.75 -8.00
N THR A 61 -6.07 10.68 -8.36
CA THR A 61 -5.82 11.69 -9.39
C THR A 61 -5.44 13.05 -8.81
N ILE A 62 -4.76 13.87 -9.62
CA ILE A 62 -4.49 15.28 -9.28
C ILE A 62 -5.80 16.03 -8.96
N LEU A 63 -6.89 15.75 -9.68
CA LEU A 63 -8.21 16.34 -9.44
C LEU A 63 -8.71 16.02 -8.02
N ALA A 64 -8.69 14.75 -7.62
CA ALA A 64 -9.13 14.29 -6.31
C ALA A 64 -8.30 14.93 -5.17
N PHE A 65 -6.97 14.97 -5.32
CA PHE A 65 -6.08 15.59 -4.33
C PHE A 65 -6.25 17.11 -4.27
N GLN A 66 -6.43 17.80 -5.40
CA GLN A 66 -6.71 19.23 -5.40
C GLN A 66 -8.03 19.55 -4.70
N ALA A 67 -9.08 18.79 -5.00
CA ALA A 67 -10.40 18.96 -4.40
C ALA A 67 -10.40 18.72 -2.89
N THR A 68 -9.49 17.89 -2.39
CA THR A 68 -9.39 17.51 -0.97
C THR A 68 -8.22 18.15 -0.21
N SER A 69 -7.47 19.04 -0.86
CA SER A 69 -6.26 19.69 -0.30
C SER A 69 -6.47 20.55 0.95
N HIS A 70 -7.71 20.84 1.30
CA HIS A 70 -8.09 21.59 2.50
C HIS A 70 -8.32 20.70 3.74
N TYR A 71 -8.25 19.38 3.60
CA TYR A 71 -8.29 18.43 4.72
C TYR A 71 -6.90 18.19 5.32
N ASP A 72 -6.84 17.42 6.41
CA ASP A 72 -5.64 17.35 7.26
C ASP A 72 -4.47 16.60 6.60
N VAL A 73 -4.78 15.53 5.85
CA VAL A 73 -3.78 14.58 5.31
C VAL A 73 -4.26 14.02 3.98
N PHE A 74 -3.34 13.80 3.04
CA PHE A 74 -3.59 12.97 1.86
C PHE A 74 -3.38 11.50 2.16
N GLU A 75 -4.34 10.66 1.80
CA GLU A 75 -4.11 9.24 1.66
C GLU A 75 -3.72 8.93 0.21
N VAL A 76 -2.60 8.21 0.05
CA VAL A 76 -1.95 7.98 -1.24
C VAL A 76 -1.48 6.54 -1.27
N ASP A 77 -2.04 5.75 -2.17
CA ASP A 77 -1.55 4.40 -2.48
C ASP A 77 -0.39 4.48 -3.45
N LEU A 78 0.65 3.68 -3.25
CA LEU A 78 1.86 3.74 -4.06
C LEU A 78 2.15 2.39 -4.72
N THR A 79 2.42 2.42 -6.02
CA THR A 79 2.94 1.29 -6.78
C THR A 79 4.17 1.69 -7.60
N LEU A 80 4.97 0.70 -7.98
CA LEU A 80 6.23 0.91 -8.69
C LEU A 80 6.15 0.27 -10.08
N THR A 81 6.44 1.06 -11.11
CA THR A 81 6.50 0.61 -12.50
C THR A 81 7.74 -0.24 -12.77
N LYS A 82 7.80 -0.86 -13.96
CA LYS A 82 8.96 -1.63 -14.44
C LYS A 82 10.25 -0.81 -14.50
N ASP A 83 10.14 0.49 -14.75
CA ASP A 83 11.23 1.46 -14.83
C ASP A 83 11.43 2.26 -13.53
N ASP A 84 11.01 1.69 -12.39
CA ASP A 84 11.19 2.23 -11.03
C ASP A 84 10.58 3.62 -10.81
N VAL A 85 9.54 3.97 -11.57
CA VAL A 85 8.75 5.18 -11.34
C VAL A 85 7.67 4.89 -10.31
N LEU A 86 7.69 5.63 -9.21
CA LEU A 86 6.67 5.56 -8.17
C LEU A 86 5.42 6.32 -8.61
N ILE A 87 4.26 5.66 -8.63
CA ILE A 87 2.98 6.23 -9.04
C ILE A 87 1.92 6.12 -7.94
N SER A 88 0.94 7.02 -7.96
CA SER A 88 -0.24 6.97 -7.09
C SER A 88 -1.27 6.03 -7.70
N HIS A 89 -1.49 4.85 -7.12
CA HIS A 89 -2.43 3.86 -7.64
C HIS A 89 -2.74 2.77 -6.61
N HIS A 90 -4.02 2.39 -6.46
CA HIS A 90 -4.47 1.44 -5.45
C HIS A 90 -4.17 -0.03 -5.84
N ASP A 91 -4.50 -0.42 -7.06
CA ASP A 91 -4.33 -1.80 -7.51
C ASP A 91 -2.92 -2.07 -8.05
N LEU A 92 -2.51 -3.35 -8.10
CA LEU A 92 -1.21 -3.75 -8.67
C LEU A 92 -1.23 -3.85 -10.21
N ASP A 93 -2.38 -3.60 -10.83
CA ASP A 93 -2.60 -3.63 -12.27
C ASP A 93 -3.53 -2.49 -12.70
N ILE A 94 -3.50 -2.13 -13.99
CA ILE A 94 -4.25 -1.00 -14.55
C ILE A 94 -5.62 -1.40 -15.13
N ARG A 95 -6.18 -2.55 -14.75
CA ARG A 95 -7.45 -3.03 -15.34
C ARG A 95 -8.62 -2.13 -14.99
N HIS A 96 -8.64 -1.62 -13.76
CA HIS A 96 -9.67 -0.69 -13.32
C HIS A 96 -9.65 0.60 -14.16
N ASP A 97 -8.46 1.15 -14.43
CA ASP A 97 -8.29 2.34 -15.27
C ASP A 97 -8.83 2.17 -16.69
N LEU A 98 -8.74 0.93 -17.20
CA LEU A 98 -9.14 0.54 -18.55
C LEU A 98 -10.55 -0.07 -18.62
N LEU A 99 -11.29 -0.12 -17.51
CA LEU A 99 -12.61 -0.77 -17.40
C LEU A 99 -12.60 -2.24 -17.89
N LEU A 100 -11.54 -2.98 -17.58
CA LEU A 100 -11.38 -4.39 -17.95
C LEU A 100 -11.63 -5.32 -16.76
N ASP A 101 -12.35 -6.42 -16.98
CA ASP A 101 -12.63 -7.40 -15.93
C ASP A 101 -11.57 -8.52 -15.85
N THR A 102 -10.74 -8.69 -16.89
CA THR A 102 -9.84 -9.85 -17.03
C THR A 102 -8.46 -9.60 -16.43
N ILE A 103 -8.08 -10.39 -15.41
CA ILE A 103 -6.71 -10.40 -14.87
C ILE A 103 -5.74 -10.88 -15.95
N SER A 104 -4.69 -10.10 -16.20
CA SER A 104 -3.60 -10.47 -17.10
C SER A 104 -2.28 -9.87 -16.65
N ASP A 105 -1.20 -10.64 -16.79
CA ASP A 105 0.14 -10.22 -16.40
C ASP A 105 0.63 -8.99 -17.18
N ASP A 106 0.14 -8.77 -18.39
CA ASP A 106 0.51 -7.61 -19.21
C ASP A 106 -0.12 -6.28 -18.74
N LEU A 107 -1.00 -6.35 -17.72
CA LEU A 107 -1.62 -5.18 -17.10
C LEU A 107 -1.05 -4.88 -15.71
N LEU A 108 -0.19 -5.75 -15.17
CA LEU A 108 0.49 -5.49 -13.89
C LEU A 108 1.38 -4.24 -14.02
N VAL A 109 1.25 -3.30 -13.08
CA VAL A 109 2.04 -2.06 -13.04
C VAL A 109 3.54 -2.36 -13.08
N ARG A 110 3.99 -3.36 -12.33
CA ARG A 110 5.42 -3.78 -12.29
C ARG A 110 5.96 -4.31 -13.63
N ASN A 111 5.09 -4.66 -14.57
CA ASN A 111 5.45 -5.19 -15.88
C ASN A 111 5.43 -4.12 -16.98
N LEU A 112 4.94 -2.92 -16.67
CA LEU A 112 4.81 -1.79 -17.59
C LEU A 112 5.71 -0.64 -17.15
N THR A 113 6.33 0.04 -18.10
CA THR A 113 6.99 1.34 -17.86
C THR A 113 5.94 2.42 -17.62
N TYR A 114 6.34 3.53 -17.00
CA TYR A 114 5.46 4.68 -16.80
C TYR A 114 4.81 5.15 -18.11
N LEU A 115 5.60 5.25 -19.19
CA LEU A 115 5.09 5.70 -20.49
C LEU A 115 4.13 4.68 -21.11
N GLU A 116 4.37 3.38 -20.99
CA GLU A 116 3.44 2.35 -21.48
C GLU A 116 2.08 2.42 -20.77
N ILE A 117 2.05 2.70 -19.46
CA ILE A 117 0.80 2.91 -18.71
C ILE A 117 0.06 4.13 -19.25
N ILE A 118 0.76 5.27 -19.37
CA ILE A 118 0.18 6.52 -19.87
C ILE A 118 -0.36 6.35 -21.29
N ASP A 119 0.39 5.68 -22.17
CA ASP A 119 -0.03 5.46 -23.55
C ASP A 119 -1.27 4.57 -23.63
N ARG A 120 -1.35 3.50 -22.83
CA ARG A 120 -2.54 2.62 -22.76
C ARG A 120 -3.78 3.37 -22.29
N ILE A 121 -3.68 4.11 -21.19
CA ILE A 121 -4.82 4.85 -20.63
C ILE A 121 -5.26 5.98 -21.59
N LYS A 122 -4.31 6.68 -22.24
CA LYS A 122 -4.60 7.71 -23.23
C LYS A 122 -5.23 7.18 -24.51
N LEU A 123 -4.81 6.00 -24.96
CA LEU A 123 -5.34 5.37 -26.17
C LEU A 123 -6.85 5.12 -26.06
N GLU A 124 -7.32 4.76 -24.86
CA GLU A 124 -8.73 4.53 -24.54
C GLU A 124 -9.45 5.80 -24.00
N ASP A 125 -8.84 6.99 -24.13
CA ASP A 125 -9.33 8.29 -23.62
C ASP A 125 -9.69 8.27 -22.11
N TYR A 126 -8.82 7.73 -21.25
CA TYR A 126 -8.98 7.73 -19.79
C TYR A 126 -10.34 7.16 -19.33
N PRO A 127 -10.67 5.91 -19.68
CA PRO A 127 -12.05 5.43 -19.65
C PRO A 127 -12.64 5.42 -18.23
N TYR A 128 -11.87 5.04 -17.21
CA TYR A 128 -12.30 5.18 -15.81
C TYR A 128 -12.70 6.62 -15.47
N ALA A 129 -11.81 7.59 -15.70
CA ALA A 129 -12.07 8.99 -15.39
C ALA A 129 -13.25 9.58 -16.18
N ARG A 130 -13.40 9.20 -17.46
CA ARG A 130 -14.53 9.66 -18.31
C ARG A 130 -15.88 9.08 -17.89
N SER A 131 -15.88 7.84 -17.41
CA SER A 131 -17.09 7.15 -16.94
C SER A 131 -17.45 7.50 -15.49
N PHE A 132 -16.55 8.18 -14.77
CA PHE A 132 -16.75 8.45 -13.36
C PHE A 132 -17.99 9.30 -13.12
N THR A 133 -18.81 8.83 -12.18
CA THR A 133 -20.05 9.49 -11.76
C THR A 133 -20.11 9.45 -10.25
N ASN A 134 -20.28 10.60 -9.61
CA ASN A 134 -20.44 10.68 -8.17
C ASN A 134 -21.85 10.18 -7.73
N PRO A 135 -22.12 10.00 -6.43
CA PRO A 135 -23.43 9.58 -5.93
C PRO A 135 -24.62 10.45 -6.36
N ASP A 136 -24.39 11.70 -6.75
CA ASP A 136 -25.41 12.64 -7.21
C ASP A 136 -25.67 12.54 -8.73
N GLY A 137 -24.96 11.66 -9.44
CA GLY A 137 -25.09 11.51 -10.89
C GLY A 137 -24.28 12.53 -11.71
N LEU A 138 -23.34 13.24 -11.08
CA LEU A 138 -22.52 14.27 -11.71
C LEU A 138 -21.13 13.74 -12.06
N THR A 139 -20.61 14.18 -13.21
CA THR A 139 -19.22 13.99 -13.60
C THR A 139 -18.43 15.26 -13.22
N PRO A 140 -17.41 15.15 -12.36
CA PRO A 140 -16.60 16.29 -11.91
C PRO A 140 -15.64 16.83 -12.98
#